data_AF-A0A6V7JSA5-F1
#
_entry.id   AF-A0A6V7JSA5-F1
#
_cell.length_a   1.000
_cell.length_b   1.000
_cell.length_c   1.000
_cell.angle_alpha   90.00
_cell.angle_beta   90.00
_cell.angle_gamma   90.00
#
_symmetry.space_group_name_H-M   'P 1'
#
loop_
_entity.id
_entity.type
_entity.pdbx_description
1 polymer ?
#
loop_
_entity_poly.entity_id
_entity_poly.type
_entity_poly.pdbx_seq_one_letter_code
_entity_poly.pdbx_strand_id
1 'polypeptide(L)'
;CRAVCGGKRAVAGQFKYIVAIENTATRELCGGAIIDEKHILTAAHCVHEAEPDNLLITAGTINIYDGSGEKRLVKRKHVYSDYQHPVAVPIDRQGVMKLFQCIIGPSTINTLPEHDIAVLT
;
A
#
# COMPACT_ATOMS: atom_id res chain seq x y z
N CYS A 1 -17.21 -3.92 9.31
CA CYS A 1 -16.71 -5.16 9.93
C CYS A 1 -15.20 -5.18 9.86
N ARG A 2 -14.50 -5.26 11.00
CA ARG A 2 -13.04 -5.44 11.07
C ARG A 2 -12.72 -6.93 11.05
N ALA A 3 -12.83 -7.57 9.88
CA ALA A 3 -12.30 -8.91 9.63
C ALA A 3 -12.31 -9.19 8.13
N VAL A 4 -11.36 -10.01 7.68
CA VAL A 4 -11.37 -10.60 6.34
C VAL A 4 -12.52 -11.62 6.29
N CYS A 5 -13.55 -11.37 5.49
CA CYS A 5 -14.62 -12.36 5.27
C CYS A 5 -14.10 -13.53 4.45
N GLY A 6 -14.16 -14.75 4.97
CA GLY A 6 -13.88 -15.97 4.20
C GLY A 6 -12.46 -16.08 3.65
N GLY A 7 -11.57 -15.15 4.00
CA GLY A 7 -10.17 -15.19 3.59
C GLY A 7 -9.40 -16.23 4.40
N LYS A 8 -8.36 -16.76 3.77
CA LYS A 8 -7.39 -17.65 4.42
C LYS A 8 -6.08 -16.88 4.56
N ARG A 9 -5.30 -17.21 5.59
CA ARG A 9 -3.93 -16.68 5.72
C ARG A 9 -3.16 -17.05 4.45
N ALA A 10 -2.50 -16.06 3.86
CA ALA A 10 -1.65 -16.30 2.70
C ALA A 10 -0.51 -17.25 3.07
N VAL A 11 -0.23 -18.22 2.20
CA VAL A 11 0.96 -19.08 2.35
C VAL A 11 2.18 -18.36 1.80
N ALA A 12 3.37 -18.70 2.31
CA ALA A 12 4.61 -18.11 1.85
C ALA A 12 4.75 -18.26 0.32
N GLY A 13 5.04 -17.15 -0.35
CA GLY A 13 5.20 -17.11 -1.80
C GLY A 13 3.90 -17.16 -2.63
N GLN A 14 2.71 -17.12 -2.01
CA GLN A 14 1.44 -17.08 -2.74
C GLN A 14 1.26 -15.79 -3.57
N PHE A 15 1.68 -14.65 -3.01
CA PHE A 15 1.58 -13.34 -3.65
C PHE A 15 2.94 -12.63 -3.60
N LYS A 16 3.84 -13.05 -4.49
CA LYS A 16 5.26 -12.62 -4.47
C LYS A 16 5.48 -11.14 -4.76
N TYR A 17 4.49 -10.48 -5.36
CA TYR A 17 4.55 -9.07 -5.73
C TYR A 17 4.14 -8.14 -4.58
N ILE A 18 3.56 -8.63 -3.48
CA ILE A 18 3.11 -7.77 -2.38
C ILE A 18 4.30 -7.32 -1.55
N VAL A 19 4.34 -6.02 -1.25
CA VAL A 19 5.35 -5.40 -0.37
C VAL A 19 4.68 -4.57 0.72
N ALA A 20 5.38 -4.44 1.84
CA ALA A 20 5.06 -3.48 2.87
C ALA A 20 5.92 -2.23 2.70
N ILE A 21 5.31 -1.07 2.90
CA ILE A 21 5.95 0.24 2.80
C ILE A 21 5.78 0.91 4.15
N GLU A 22 6.88 1.17 4.83
CA GLU A 22 6.90 1.83 6.13
C GLU A 22 7.50 3.22 5.98
N ASN A 23 6.78 4.24 6.45
CA ASN A 23 7.36 5.56 6.69
C ASN A 23 8.02 5.54 8.07
N THR A 24 9.35 5.54 8.12
CA THR A 24 10.12 5.43 9.37
C THR A 24 9.99 6.66 10.27
N ALA A 25 9.60 7.81 9.71
CA ALA A 25 9.38 9.04 10.45
C ALA A 25 8.02 9.06 11.17
N THR A 26 6.95 8.62 10.49
CA THR A 26 5.57 8.61 11.04
C THR A 26 5.13 7.27 11.62
N ARG A 27 5.86 6.19 11.28
CA ARG A 27 5.50 4.78 11.52
C ARG A 27 4.22 4.33 10.81
N GLU A 28 3.80 5.05 9.77
CA GLU A 28 2.68 4.64 8.94
C GLU A 28 3.06 3.46 8.06
N LEU A 29 2.13 2.50 7.95
CA LEU A 29 2.31 1.28 7.19
C LEU A 29 1.31 1.23 6.03
N CYS A 30 1.85 1.09 4.83
CA CYS A 30 1.11 0.93 3.59
C CYS A 30 1.48 -0.37 2.88
N GLY A 31 0.68 -0.74 1.88
CA GLY A 31 0.99 -1.79 0.94
C GLY A 31 1.50 -1.25 -0.39
N GLY A 32 2.09 -2.13 -1.18
CA GLY A 32 2.42 -1.88 -2.58
C GLY A 32 2.55 -3.17 -3.38
N ALA A 33 2.77 -3.03 -4.68
CA ALA A 33 2.98 -4.14 -5.60
C ALA A 33 4.24 -3.92 -6.44
N ILE A 34 5.10 -4.94 -6.53
CA ILE A 34 6.25 -4.96 -7.44
C ILE A 34 5.71 -5.07 -8.86
N ILE A 35 6.06 -4.09 -9.71
CA ILE A 35 5.66 -4.07 -11.12
C ILE A 35 6.82 -4.40 -12.06
N ASP A 36 8.06 -4.21 -11.61
CA ASP A 36 9.28 -4.75 -12.23
C ASP A 36 10.45 -4.83 -11.23
N GLU A 37 11.67 -5.14 -11.69
CA GLU A 37 12.86 -5.31 -10.85
C GLU A 37 13.23 -4.10 -9.97
N LYS A 38 12.77 -2.90 -10.33
CA LYS A 38 13.15 -1.64 -9.67
C LYS A 38 11.96 -0.76 -9.29
N HIS A 39 10.75 -1.11 -9.72
CA HIS A 39 9.59 -0.27 -9.52
C HIS A 39 8.51 -0.94 -8.66
N ILE A 40 7.98 -0.16 -7.72
CA ILE A 40 6.87 -0.54 -6.85
C ILE A 40 5.72 0.44 -7.06
N LEU A 41 4.53 -0.09 -7.28
CA LEU A 41 3.27 0.63 -7.35
C LEU A 41 2.65 0.74 -5.95
N THR A 42 2.24 1.94 -5.56
CA THR A 42 1.54 2.20 -4.29
C THR A 42 0.55 3.34 -4.43
N ALA A 43 -0.18 3.65 -3.37
CA ALA A 43 -1.04 4.81 -3.34
C ALA A 43 -0.23 6.09 -3.13
N ALA A 44 -0.63 7.19 -3.76
CA ALA A 44 0.08 8.47 -3.62
C ALA A 44 0.00 8.99 -2.18
N HIS A 45 -1.15 8.85 -1.51
CA HIS A 45 -1.31 9.28 -0.12
C HIS A 45 -0.36 8.55 0.86
N CYS A 46 0.12 7.35 0.52
CA CYS A 46 1.08 6.63 1.35
C CYS A 46 2.48 7.25 1.35
N VAL A 47 2.84 8.00 0.31
CA VAL A 47 4.22 8.43 0.05
C VAL A 47 4.37 9.92 -0.28
N HIS A 48 3.26 10.64 -0.49
CA HIS A 48 3.28 12.04 -0.89
C HIS A 48 4.02 12.92 0.11
N GLU A 49 3.74 12.76 1.40
CA GLU A 49 4.35 13.56 2.48
C GLU A 49 5.67 12.96 3.01
N ALA A 50 6.05 11.76 2.56
CA ALA A 50 7.24 11.06 3.05
C ALA A 50 8.47 11.33 2.17
N GLU A 51 9.58 11.78 2.75
CA GLU A 51 10.86 11.81 2.03
C GLU A 51 11.31 10.40 1.62
N PRO A 52 11.95 10.20 0.45
CA PRO A 52 12.41 8.88 0.01
C PRO A 52 13.27 8.15 1.04
N ASP A 53 14.14 8.88 1.75
CA ASP A 53 15.02 8.33 2.78
C ASP A 53 14.26 7.80 4.01
N ASN A 54 13.03 8.28 4.22
CA ASN A 54 12.14 7.81 5.27
C ASN A 54 11.28 6.63 4.84
N LEU A 55 11.34 6.18 3.57
CA LEU A 55 10.54 5.07 3.08
C LEU A 55 11.36 3.77 3.07
N LEU A 56 10.89 2.81 3.85
CA LEU A 56 11.44 1.47 3.94
C LEU A 56 10.49 0.45 3.31
N ILE A 57 10.95 -0.19 2.25
CA ILE A 57 10.23 -1.30 1.61
C ILE A 57 10.66 -2.61 2.24
N THR A 58 9.70 -3.46 2.59
CA THR A 58 9.93 -4.85 3.00
C THR A 58 9.20 -5.81 2.07
N ALA A 59 9.94 -6.70 1.42
CA ALA A 59 9.43 -7.69 0.46
C ALA A 59 9.75 -9.13 0.90
N GLY A 60 9.08 -10.11 0.28
CA GLY A 60 9.44 -11.53 0.43
C GLY A 60 9.06 -12.19 1.75
N THR A 61 8.21 -11.56 2.56
CA THR A 61 7.74 -12.10 3.85
C THR A 61 6.23 -12.13 3.96
N ILE A 62 5.72 -13.03 4.81
CA ILE A 62 4.32 -13.06 5.25
C ILE A 62 4.12 -12.42 6.63
N ASN A 63 5.20 -12.01 7.29
CA ASN A 63 5.20 -11.37 8.60
C ASN A 63 6.35 -10.35 8.71
N ILE A 64 6.04 -9.07 8.60
CA ILE A 64 7.05 -8.00 8.62
C ILE A 64 7.80 -7.83 9.96
N TYR A 65 7.35 -8.51 11.02
CA TYR A 65 7.95 -8.40 12.36
C TYR A 65 8.99 -9.47 12.68
N ASP A 66 9.12 -10.52 11.87
CA ASP A 66 10.04 -11.63 12.15
C ASP A 66 11.45 -11.45 11.54
N GLY A 67 11.67 -10.37 10.78
CA GLY A 67 12.95 -10.06 10.16
C GLY A 67 13.29 -10.91 8.92
N SER A 68 12.39 -11.77 8.45
CA SER A 68 12.59 -12.59 7.24
C SER A 68 12.50 -11.82 5.92
N GLY A 69 11.94 -10.61 5.95
CA GLY A 69 11.73 -9.79 4.75
C GLY A 69 13.00 -9.08 4.29
N GLU A 70 13.13 -8.95 2.97
CA GLU A 70 14.19 -8.17 2.33
C GLU A 70 13.84 -6.68 2.40
N LYS A 71 14.74 -5.91 3.01
CA LYS A 71 14.55 -4.47 3.22
C LYS A 71 15.30 -3.64 2.19
N ARG A 72 14.64 -2.63 1.62
CA ARG A 72 15.21 -1.69 0.64
C ARG A 72 14.74 -0.26 0.93
N LEU A 73 15.66 0.69 0.87
CA LEU A 73 15.32 2.11 0.91
C LEU A 73 14.90 2.59 -0.49
N VAL A 74 14.02 3.58 -0.53
CA VAL A 74 13.56 4.20 -1.77
C VAL A 74 14.56 5.27 -2.20
N LYS A 75 14.98 5.24 -3.47
CA LYS A 75 15.85 6.29 -4.03
C LYS A 75 15.05 7.46 -4.56
N ARG A 76 13.89 7.18 -5.16
CA ARG A 76 13.04 8.19 -5.76
C ARG A 76 11.57 7.79 -5.65
N LYS A 77 10.72 8.78 -5.41
CA LYS A 77 9.27 8.65 -5.55
C LYS A 77 8.80 9.47 -6.75
N HIS A 78 7.90 8.90 -7.54
CA HIS A 78 7.14 9.61 -8.55
C HIS A 78 5.68 9.60 -8.11
N VAL A 79 5.19 10.77 -7.69
CA VAL A 79 3.79 11.00 -7.38
C VAL A 79 3.21 11.76 -8.57
N TYR A 80 2.06 11.33 -9.07
CA TYR A 80 1.43 11.98 -10.21
C TYR A 80 1.05 13.43 -9.86
N SER A 81 1.23 14.35 -10.81
CA SER A 81 1.20 15.81 -10.56
C SER A 81 -0.16 16.38 -10.17
N ASP A 82 -1.24 15.66 -10.46
CA ASP A 82 -2.61 16.03 -10.09
C ASP A 82 -3.03 15.50 -8.71
N TYR A 83 -2.15 14.76 -8.03
CA TYR A 83 -2.42 14.29 -6.68
C TYR A 83 -2.57 15.50 -5.76
N GLN A 84 -3.82 15.78 -5.40
CA GLN A 84 -4.16 16.72 -4.35
C GLN A 84 -4.37 15.92 -3.09
N HIS A 85 -3.48 16.10 -2.11
CA HIS A 85 -3.75 15.58 -0.78
C HIS A 85 -5.11 16.15 -0.35
N PRO A 86 -6.12 15.33 -0.01
CA PRO A 86 -7.40 15.85 0.41
C PRO A 86 -7.17 16.72 1.63
N VAL A 87 -7.30 18.05 1.44
CA VAL A 87 -7.18 19.05 2.49
C VAL A 87 -8.23 18.69 3.52
N ALA A 88 -7.76 18.36 4.74
CA ALA A 88 -8.54 17.97 5.91
C ALA A 88 -10.05 18.20 5.72
N VAL A 89 -10.73 17.18 5.21
CA VAL A 89 -12.19 17.24 5.10
C VAL A 89 -12.66 17.35 6.55
N PRO A 90 -13.37 18.43 6.95
CA PRO A 90 -13.91 18.55 8.29
C PRO A 90 -14.67 17.27 8.59
N ILE A 91 -14.49 16.74 9.79
CA ILE A 91 -15.02 15.46 10.27
C ILE A 91 -16.56 15.46 10.27
N ASP A 92 -17.20 15.51 9.11
CA ASP A 92 -18.48 14.87 8.88
C ASP A 92 -18.17 13.43 8.48
N ARG A 93 -18.70 12.49 9.24
CA ARG A 93 -18.49 11.06 9.03
C ARG A 93 -19.17 10.62 7.74
N GLN A 94 -18.54 10.85 6.59
CA GLN A 94 -18.92 10.26 5.30
C GLN A 94 -17.70 9.82 4.48
N GLY A 95 -16.69 9.24 5.14
CA GLY A 95 -15.79 8.27 4.51
C GLY A 95 -16.49 6.91 4.45
N VAL A 96 -17.33 6.70 3.45
CA VAL A 96 -18.03 5.41 3.24
C VAL A 96 -17.45 4.71 2.01
N MET A 97 -16.52 3.78 2.23
CA MET A 97 -16.42 2.59 1.38
C MET A 97 -17.30 1.51 2.00
N LYS A 98 -18.55 1.42 1.54
CA LYS A 98 -19.48 0.36 1.93
C LYS A 98 -19.33 -0.80 0.95
N LEU A 99 -18.73 -1.90 1.37
CA LEU A 99 -19.06 -3.20 0.77
C LEU A 99 -20.40 -3.64 1.36
N PHE A 100 -21.44 -3.70 0.53
CA PHE A 100 -22.78 -4.17 0.94
C PHE A 100 -22.82 -5.70 1.11
N GLN A 101 -21.79 -6.41 0.62
CA GLN A 101 -21.56 -7.83 0.85
C GLN A 101 -20.08 -8.15 0.59
N CYS A 102 -19.58 -9.23 1.20
CA CYS A 102 -18.24 -9.71 0.91
C CYS A 102 -18.17 -10.25 -0.53
N ILE A 103 -17.17 -9.80 -1.29
CA ILE A 103 -16.94 -10.23 -2.67
C ILE A 103 -16.54 -11.70 -2.63
N ILE A 104 -17.45 -12.59 -3.04
CA ILE A 104 -17.19 -14.01 -3.25
C ILE A 104 -17.06 -14.21 -4.77
N GLY A 105 -15.82 -14.22 -5.27
CA GLY A 105 -15.47 -14.33 -6.70
C GLY A 105 -13.98 -14.00 -6.91
N PRO A 106 -13.34 -14.39 -8.02
CA PRO A 106 -11.89 -14.36 -8.19
C PRO A 106 -11.38 -12.92 -8.05
N SER A 107 -10.80 -12.66 -6.89
CA SER A 107 -10.58 -11.35 -6.30
C SER A 107 -9.26 -10.75 -6.77
N THR A 108 -9.26 -10.16 -7.96
CA THR A 108 -8.20 -9.27 -8.46
C THR A 108 -8.62 -7.81 -8.24
N ILE A 109 -9.11 -7.48 -7.04
CA ILE A 109 -9.81 -6.21 -6.74
C ILE A 109 -8.90 -5.01 -7.06
N ASN A 110 -9.29 -4.26 -8.09
CA ASN A 110 -8.97 -2.83 -8.33
C ASN A 110 -10.25 -2.03 -7.93
N THR A 111 -10.21 -0.78 -7.47
CA THR A 111 -9.54 0.41 -8.01
C THR A 111 -8.97 1.31 -6.91
N LEU A 112 -7.72 1.75 -7.06
CA LEU A 112 -7.25 3.02 -6.51
C LEU A 112 -7.97 4.17 -7.25
N PRO A 113 -8.21 5.34 -6.63
CA PRO A 113 -8.64 6.54 -7.36
C PRO A 113 -7.76 6.73 -8.59
N GLU A 114 -8.33 7.17 -9.72
CA GLU A 114 -7.58 7.35 -10.98
C GLU A 114 -6.34 8.27 -10.86
N HIS A 115 -6.20 8.98 -9.73
CA HIS A 115 -5.19 10.00 -9.44
C HIS A 115 -4.38 9.70 -8.15
N ASP A 116 -4.60 8.55 -7.49
CA ASP A 116 -3.95 8.19 -6.21
C ASP A 116 -2.92 7.07 -6.42
N ILE A 117 -2.12 7.19 -7.47
CA ILE A 117 -1.08 6.21 -7.82
C ILE A 117 0.29 6.87 -7.73
N ALA A 118 1.22 6.19 -7.06
CA ALA A 118 2.63 6.57 -7.02
C ALA A 118 3.53 5.38 -7.37
N VAL A 119 4.67 5.67 -7.98
CA VAL A 119 5.69 4.70 -8.35
C VAL A 119 6.99 5.01 -7.59
N LEU A 120 7.53 4.02 -6.89
CA LEU A 120 8.79 4.11 -6.17
C LEU A 120 9.91 3.45 -6.98
N THR A 121 11.11 4.04 -6.96
CA THR A 121 12.34 3.55 -7.61
C THR A 121 13.52 3.51 -6.66
#